data_AF-A0A945N4U9-F1
#
_entry.id   AF-A0A945N4U9-F1
#
_cell.length_a   1.000
_cell.length_b   1.000
_cell.length_c   1.000
_cell.angle_alpha   90.00
_cell.angle_beta   90.00
_cell.angle_gamma   90.00
#
_symmetry.space_group_name_H-M   'P 1'
#
loop_
_entity.id
_entity.type
_entity.pdbx_description
1 polymer ?
#
loop_
_entity_poly.entity_id
_entity_poly.type
_entity_poly.pdbx_seq_one_letter_code
_entity_poly.pdbx_strand_id
1 'polypeptide(L)'
;MILGYLMVLLGCALLTFGVVYFGHRAFPQTPNVVEDLIYRTLPQTQCAQCGYPGCRPYAAAVAKGEAINRCPPGGEALIQTLADLLNRPASPLASELKAVPVPLIARIQESNCIGCMLCIKACPVDAIIGSQNLMHTVIESECTGCELCLPPCPVDCIDLIETDSPCDLTLRPESEEACIFCSDCVTACPKSLTPQHLFLAFDQPERSAELGLSECIECTLCDQICPSELPLTESFKRMKANQRIIAQAAQTAEATEQRFLRRETRIQTAAATLKVRPKPKDALALIAQIKGGSGS
;
A
#
# COMPACT_ATOMS: atom_id res chain seq x y z
N MET A 1 42.71 -47.25 -13.00
CA MET A 1 41.53 -46.76 -13.76
C MET A 1 40.45 -46.18 -12.85
N ILE A 2 39.98 -46.91 -11.83
CA ILE A 2 38.92 -46.45 -10.91
C ILE A 2 39.29 -45.15 -10.15
N LEU A 3 40.53 -45.06 -9.64
CA LEU A 3 41.01 -43.88 -8.90
C LEU A 3 41.07 -42.60 -9.76
N GLY A 4 41.37 -42.74 -11.05
CA GLY A 4 41.40 -41.62 -12.00
C GLY A 4 40.00 -41.06 -12.27
N TYR A 5 39.00 -41.94 -12.44
CA TYR A 5 37.60 -41.53 -12.57
C TYR A 5 37.09 -40.79 -11.32
N LEU A 6 37.47 -41.26 -10.13
CA LEU A 6 37.08 -40.65 -8.86
C LEU A 6 37.63 -39.22 -8.70
N MET A 7 38.89 -38.98 -9.10
CA MET A 7 39.48 -37.64 -9.09
C MET A 7 38.80 -36.68 -10.08
N VAL A 8 38.43 -37.16 -11.27
CA VAL A 8 37.71 -36.35 -12.27
C VAL A 8 36.30 -36.01 -11.78
N LEU A 9 35.57 -36.97 -11.20
CA LEU A 9 34.24 -36.72 -10.65
C LEU A 9 34.28 -35.74 -9.46
N LEU A 10 35.27 -35.86 -8.58
CA LEU A 10 35.48 -34.93 -7.47
C LEU A 10 35.81 -33.52 -7.98
N GLY A 11 36.68 -33.42 -9.00
CA GLY A 11 37.02 -32.15 -9.64
C GLY A 11 35.80 -31.47 -10.27
N CYS A 12 34.99 -32.21 -11.02
CA CYS A 12 33.75 -31.71 -11.60
C CYS A 12 32.75 -31.29 -10.52
N ALA A 13 32.60 -32.05 -9.43
CA ALA A 13 31.68 -31.71 -8.33
C ALA A 13 32.11 -30.44 -7.58
N LEU A 14 33.42 -30.24 -7.36
CA LEU A 14 33.93 -29.02 -6.73
C LEU A 14 33.77 -27.80 -7.65
N LEU A 15 33.94 -27.99 -8.96
CA LEU A 15 33.73 -26.93 -9.95
C LEU A 15 32.25 -26.53 -10.04
N THR A 16 31.33 -27.50 -10.13
CA THR A 16 29.89 -27.22 -10.16
C THR A 16 29.43 -26.60 -8.85
N PHE A 17 29.88 -27.11 -7.70
CA PHE A 17 29.57 -26.51 -6.40
C PHE A 17 30.13 -25.09 -6.28
N GLY A 18 31.36 -24.84 -6.75
CA GLY A 18 31.97 -23.51 -6.77
C GLY A 18 31.18 -22.53 -7.64
N VAL A 19 30.75 -22.94 -8.84
CA VAL A 19 29.93 -22.11 -9.75
C VAL A 19 28.56 -21.83 -9.15
N VAL A 20 27.89 -22.83 -8.56
CA VAL A 20 26.57 -22.66 -7.92
C VAL A 20 26.68 -21.78 -6.67
N TYR A 21 27.70 -22.00 -5.83
CA TYR A 21 27.95 -21.20 -4.63
C TYR A 21 28.26 -19.75 -4.98
N PHE A 22 29.10 -19.52 -5.99
CA PHE A 22 29.40 -18.18 -6.48
C PHE A 22 28.17 -17.52 -7.10
N GLY A 23 27.39 -18.25 -7.90
CA GLY A 23 26.12 -17.78 -8.45
C GLY A 23 25.14 -17.36 -7.35
N HIS A 24 24.97 -18.17 -6.32
CA HIS A 24 24.08 -17.87 -5.18
C HIS A 24 24.57 -16.68 -4.35
N ARG A 25 25.88 -16.43 -4.29
CA ARG A 25 26.46 -15.28 -3.57
C ARG A 25 26.41 -14.00 -4.40
N ALA A 26 26.61 -14.09 -5.71
CA ALA A 26 26.58 -12.95 -6.64
C ALA A 26 25.15 -12.51 -6.97
N PHE A 27 24.22 -13.46 -7.00
CA PHE A 27 22.79 -13.23 -7.21
C PHE A 27 22.01 -13.73 -5.99
N PRO A 28 22.06 -13.01 -4.84
CA PRO A 28 21.13 -13.28 -3.77
C PRO A 28 19.72 -13.18 -4.34
N GLN A 29 18.92 -14.24 -4.19
CA GLN A 29 17.51 -14.26 -4.60
C GLN A 29 16.82 -13.08 -3.91
N THR A 30 16.48 -12.04 -4.66
CA THR A 30 15.65 -10.95 -4.14
C THR A 30 14.29 -11.52 -3.75
N PRO A 31 13.59 -10.96 -2.75
CA PRO A 31 12.20 -11.30 -2.50
C PRO A 31 11.42 -11.27 -3.83
N ASN A 32 10.49 -12.21 -3.98
CA ASN A 32 9.89 -12.60 -5.26
C ASN A 32 9.50 -11.39 -6.11
N VAL A 33 10.19 -11.15 -7.23
CA VAL A 33 9.90 -10.05 -8.17
C VAL A 33 8.42 -10.02 -8.57
N VAL A 34 7.82 -11.21 -8.68
CA VAL A 34 6.39 -11.39 -8.97
C VAL A 34 5.50 -10.86 -7.85
N GLU A 35 5.85 -11.11 -6.58
CA GLU A 35 5.09 -10.62 -5.43
C GLU A 35 5.10 -9.08 -5.39
N ASP A 36 6.29 -8.48 -5.55
CA ASP A 36 6.42 -7.03 -5.54
C ASP A 36 5.67 -6.37 -6.71
N LEU A 37 5.65 -7.02 -7.89
CA LEU A 37 4.91 -6.54 -9.05
C LEU A 37 3.39 -6.62 -8.82
N ILE A 38 2.90 -7.73 -8.29
CA ILE A 38 1.49 -7.87 -7.89
C ILE A 38 1.14 -6.80 -6.86
N TYR A 39 1.97 -6.66 -5.81
CA TYR A 39 1.75 -5.68 -4.75
C TYR A 39 1.60 -4.26 -5.28
N ARG A 40 2.48 -3.83 -6.19
CA ARG A 40 2.39 -2.51 -6.84
C ARG A 40 1.16 -2.33 -7.73
N THR A 41 0.61 -3.43 -8.25
CA THR A 41 -0.61 -3.42 -9.07
C THR A 41 -1.88 -3.31 -8.21
N LEU A 42 -1.82 -3.72 -6.93
CA LEU A 42 -2.96 -3.64 -6.03
C LEU A 42 -3.31 -2.18 -5.68
N PRO A 43 -4.56 -1.89 -5.28
CA PRO A 43 -5.00 -0.52 -4.93
C PRO A 43 -4.36 0.07 -3.67
N GLN A 44 -3.58 -0.72 -2.93
CA GLN A 44 -2.91 -0.33 -1.68
C GLN A 44 -3.81 0.29 -0.60
N THR A 45 -5.10 -0.04 -0.60
CA THR A 45 -6.07 0.50 0.39
C THR A 45 -5.91 -0.10 1.79
N GLN A 46 -5.20 -1.23 1.92
CA GLN A 46 -5.02 -1.95 3.20
C GLN A 46 -6.35 -2.24 3.93
N CYS A 47 -7.42 -2.43 3.16
CA CYS A 47 -8.79 -2.59 3.68
C CYS A 47 -9.10 -4.01 4.20
N ALA A 48 -8.26 -5.01 3.94
CA ALA A 48 -8.47 -6.39 4.37
C ALA A 48 -9.79 -7.10 3.95
N GLN A 49 -10.61 -6.48 3.10
CA GLN A 49 -11.90 -7.03 2.65
C GLN A 49 -11.76 -8.32 1.81
N CYS A 50 -10.58 -8.55 1.25
CA CYS A 50 -10.25 -9.80 0.52
C CYS A 50 -10.03 -11.02 1.44
N GLY A 51 -10.03 -10.82 2.78
CA GLY A 51 -9.73 -11.83 3.79
C GLY A 51 -8.26 -11.90 4.22
N TYR A 52 -7.39 -11.07 3.65
CA TYR A 52 -5.98 -10.94 4.02
C TYR A 52 -5.76 -9.67 4.85
N PRO A 53 -4.82 -9.65 5.80
CA PRO A 53 -4.62 -8.48 6.67
C PRO A 53 -4.12 -7.21 5.95
N GLY A 54 -3.69 -7.32 4.69
CA GLY A 54 -3.25 -6.21 3.86
C GLY A 54 -2.94 -6.62 2.42
N CYS A 55 -2.50 -5.67 1.61
CA CYS A 55 -2.21 -5.87 0.19
C CYS A 55 -0.98 -6.77 -0.03
N ARG A 56 0.10 -6.63 0.75
CA ARG A 56 1.30 -7.46 0.61
C ARG A 56 1.07 -8.95 0.90
N PRO A 57 0.40 -9.34 2.01
CA PRO A 57 0.03 -10.72 2.25
C PRO A 57 -0.85 -11.32 1.13
N TYR A 58 -1.78 -10.54 0.58
CA TYR A 58 -2.57 -10.96 -0.57
C TYR A 58 -1.71 -11.15 -1.82
N ALA A 59 -0.81 -10.22 -2.13
CA ALA A 59 0.13 -10.33 -3.25
C ALA A 59 1.01 -11.59 -3.14
N ALA A 60 1.49 -11.90 -1.94
CA ALA A 60 2.27 -13.11 -1.67
C ALA A 60 1.44 -14.39 -1.86
N ALA A 61 0.16 -14.38 -1.50
CA ALA A 61 -0.74 -15.51 -1.74
C ALA A 61 -1.01 -15.70 -3.24
N VAL A 62 -1.29 -14.62 -3.97
CA VAL A 62 -1.51 -14.66 -5.43
C VAL A 62 -0.26 -15.18 -6.16
N ALA A 63 0.93 -14.73 -5.74
CA ALA A 63 2.21 -15.22 -6.27
C ALA A 63 2.37 -16.74 -6.06
N LYS A 64 1.84 -17.30 -4.97
CA LYS A 64 1.83 -18.74 -4.67
C LYS A 64 0.73 -19.54 -5.41
N GLY A 65 -0.15 -18.88 -6.15
CA GLY A 65 -1.21 -19.54 -6.93
C GLY A 65 -2.64 -19.32 -6.42
N GLU A 66 -2.84 -18.47 -5.42
CA GLU A 66 -4.18 -18.09 -4.93
C GLU A 66 -5.00 -17.36 -6.01
N ALA A 67 -6.32 -17.27 -5.78
CA ALA A 67 -7.28 -16.61 -6.65
C ALA A 67 -7.06 -15.08 -6.75
N ILE A 68 -7.08 -14.57 -7.99
CA ILE A 68 -6.86 -13.14 -8.34
C ILE A 68 -8.11 -12.27 -8.21
N ASN A 69 -9.27 -12.88 -8.00
CA ASN A 69 -10.60 -12.25 -8.04
C ASN A 69 -11.17 -11.91 -6.65
N ARG A 70 -10.30 -11.64 -5.67
CA ARG A 70 -10.71 -11.43 -4.27
C ARG A 70 -10.63 -9.98 -3.82
N CYS A 71 -10.25 -9.03 -4.65
CA CYS A 71 -10.04 -7.64 -4.24
C CYS A 71 -11.27 -6.75 -4.55
N PRO A 72 -12.11 -6.41 -3.55
CA PRO A 72 -13.28 -5.55 -3.77
C PRO A 72 -12.99 -4.14 -4.30
N PRO A 73 -11.96 -3.41 -3.81
CA PRO A 73 -11.71 -2.05 -4.28
C PRO A 73 -11.13 -1.99 -5.69
N GLY A 74 -10.46 -3.05 -6.14
CA GLY A 74 -9.92 -3.11 -7.51
C GLY A 74 -10.94 -3.53 -8.56
N GLY A 75 -12.02 -4.21 -8.15
CA GLY A 75 -13.07 -4.67 -9.04
C GLY A 75 -12.57 -5.50 -10.23
N GLU A 76 -13.31 -5.47 -11.32
CA GLU A 76 -13.01 -6.26 -12.53
C GLU A 76 -11.76 -5.76 -13.28
N ALA A 77 -11.51 -4.45 -13.28
CA ALA A 77 -10.36 -3.84 -13.96
C ALA A 77 -9.02 -4.36 -13.41
N LEU A 78 -8.92 -4.47 -12.08
CA LEU A 78 -7.74 -5.06 -11.45
C LEU A 78 -7.60 -6.54 -11.80
N ILE A 79 -8.70 -7.29 -11.84
CA ILE A 79 -8.68 -8.72 -12.14
C ILE A 79 -8.14 -8.96 -13.55
N GLN A 80 -8.59 -8.18 -14.53
CA GLN A 80 -8.08 -8.26 -15.90
C GLN A 80 -6.58 -7.94 -15.95
N THR A 81 -6.16 -6.87 -15.27
CA THR A 81 -4.75 -6.47 -15.22
C THR A 81 -3.88 -7.57 -14.59
N LEU A 82 -4.33 -8.20 -13.50
CA LEU A 82 -3.62 -9.30 -12.85
C LEU A 82 -3.65 -10.59 -13.69
N ALA A 83 -4.75 -10.86 -14.40
CA ALA A 83 -4.88 -11.98 -15.32
C ALA A 83 -3.85 -11.88 -16.46
N ASP A 84 -3.72 -10.71 -17.07
CA ASP A 84 -2.75 -10.42 -18.12
C ASP A 84 -1.32 -10.50 -17.59
N LEU A 85 -1.05 -9.91 -16.43
CA LEU A 85 0.26 -9.89 -15.77
C LEU A 85 0.77 -11.31 -15.43
N LEU A 86 -0.12 -12.17 -14.94
CA LEU A 86 0.21 -13.52 -14.49
C LEU A 86 -0.05 -14.60 -15.53
N ASN A 87 -0.56 -14.22 -16.70
CA ASN A 87 -1.02 -15.11 -17.76
C ASN A 87 -1.98 -16.20 -17.22
N ARG A 88 -3.01 -15.77 -16.48
CA ARG A 88 -4.05 -16.61 -15.85
C ARG A 88 -5.43 -16.24 -16.40
N PRO A 89 -6.41 -17.16 -16.41
CA PRO A 89 -7.77 -16.82 -16.83
C PRO A 89 -8.40 -15.78 -15.89
N ALA A 90 -9.01 -14.74 -16.46
CA ALA A 90 -9.81 -13.78 -15.71
C ALA A 90 -11.11 -14.44 -15.24
N SER A 91 -11.39 -14.36 -13.94
CA SER A 91 -12.62 -14.85 -13.32
C SER A 91 -13.40 -13.68 -12.74
N PRO A 92 -14.75 -13.71 -12.69
CA PRO A 92 -15.52 -12.65 -12.05
C PRO A 92 -15.16 -12.55 -10.56
N LEU A 93 -15.42 -11.38 -9.95
CA LEU A 93 -15.21 -11.17 -8.51
C LEU A 93 -15.89 -12.30 -7.70
N ALA A 94 -15.22 -12.76 -6.64
CA ALA A 94 -15.76 -13.84 -5.80
C ALA A 94 -17.18 -13.49 -5.33
N SER A 95 -18.10 -14.46 -5.44
CA SER A 95 -19.55 -14.26 -5.24
C SER A 95 -19.95 -13.71 -3.87
N GLU A 96 -19.12 -13.97 -2.86
CA GLU A 96 -19.29 -13.49 -1.49
C GLU A 96 -18.84 -12.02 -1.29
N LEU A 97 -18.16 -11.43 -2.28
CA LEU A 97 -17.64 -10.06 -2.23
C LEU A 97 -18.43 -9.13 -3.14
N LYS A 98 -18.63 -7.89 -2.70
CA LYS A 98 -19.21 -6.81 -3.51
C LYS A 98 -18.11 -5.83 -3.89
N ALA A 99 -18.09 -5.38 -5.13
CA ALA A 99 -17.18 -4.31 -5.52
C ALA A 99 -17.52 -3.03 -4.75
N VAL A 100 -16.51 -2.43 -4.11
CA VAL A 100 -16.65 -1.18 -3.35
C VAL A 100 -15.68 -0.17 -3.98
N PRO A 101 -16.15 0.70 -4.89
CA PRO A 101 -15.28 1.59 -5.65
C PRO A 101 -14.76 2.77 -4.82
N VAL A 102 -15.39 3.06 -3.68
CA VAL A 102 -15.08 4.21 -2.81
C VAL A 102 -14.50 3.74 -1.47
N PRO A 103 -13.55 4.47 -0.89
CA PRO A 103 -13.05 4.16 0.43
C PRO A 103 -14.15 4.36 1.47
N LEU A 104 -14.17 3.47 2.45
CA LEU A 104 -15.09 3.50 3.56
C LEU A 104 -14.32 3.84 4.84
N ILE A 105 -14.94 4.58 5.76
CA ILE A 105 -14.43 4.77 7.12
C ILE A 105 -15.47 4.32 8.13
N ALA A 106 -15.01 3.79 9.26
CA ALA A 106 -15.88 3.47 10.37
C ALA A 106 -16.27 4.76 11.12
N ARG A 107 -17.54 4.90 11.49
CA ARG A 107 -18.07 5.94 12.37
C ARG A 107 -18.81 5.27 13.54
N ILE A 108 -18.51 5.72 14.75
CA ILE A 108 -19.14 5.20 15.98
C ILE A 108 -20.28 6.15 16.35
N GLN A 109 -21.50 5.63 16.50
CA GLN A 109 -22.65 6.39 16.98
C GLN A 109 -22.50 6.69 18.48
N GLU A 110 -22.41 7.98 18.81
CA GLU A 110 -22.11 8.44 20.16
C GLU A 110 -23.17 8.01 21.18
N SER A 111 -24.45 8.01 20.79
CA SER A 111 -25.57 7.69 21.67
C SER A 111 -25.61 6.24 22.14
N ASN A 112 -25.00 5.33 21.36
CA ASN A 112 -25.15 3.89 21.54
C ASN A 112 -23.86 3.24 22.08
N CYS A 113 -22.73 3.95 22.06
CA CYS A 113 -21.45 3.42 22.50
C CYS A 113 -21.39 3.27 24.02
N ILE A 114 -21.26 2.03 24.51
CA ILE A 114 -21.17 1.72 25.95
C ILE A 114 -19.73 1.66 26.50
N GLY A 115 -18.71 1.94 25.69
CA GLY A 115 -17.32 1.92 26.17
C GLY A 115 -16.74 0.52 26.47
N CYS A 116 -17.11 -0.52 25.71
CA CYS A 116 -16.71 -1.92 25.96
C CYS A 116 -15.25 -2.27 25.55
N MET A 117 -14.58 -1.42 24.76
CA MET A 117 -13.19 -1.57 24.26
C MET A 117 -12.92 -2.77 23.33
N LEU A 118 -13.95 -3.51 22.90
CA LEU A 118 -13.78 -4.66 22.00
C LEU A 118 -13.35 -4.23 20.59
N CYS A 119 -13.86 -3.10 20.10
CA CYS A 119 -13.50 -2.54 18.81
C CYS A 119 -12.02 -2.10 18.73
N ILE A 120 -11.45 -1.52 19.80
CA ILE A 120 -10.02 -1.17 19.88
C ILE A 120 -9.14 -2.40 19.66
N LYS A 121 -9.51 -3.53 20.29
CA LYS A 121 -8.77 -4.79 20.17
C LYS A 121 -8.90 -5.42 18.79
N ALA A 122 -9.95 -5.12 18.03
CA ALA A 122 -10.13 -5.63 16.68
C ALA A 122 -9.48 -4.77 15.60
N CYS A 123 -9.34 -3.46 15.81
CA CYS A 123 -8.81 -2.54 14.81
C CYS A 123 -7.33 -2.82 14.48
N PRO A 124 -6.96 -3.26 13.26
CA PRO A 124 -5.60 -3.69 12.92
C PRO A 124 -4.59 -2.53 12.85
N VAL A 125 -5.06 -1.29 12.71
CA VAL A 125 -4.23 -0.09 12.51
C VAL A 125 -4.30 0.89 13.69
N ASP A 126 -4.96 0.50 14.78
CA ASP A 126 -5.18 1.34 15.98
C ASP A 126 -5.94 2.67 15.72
N ALA A 127 -6.76 2.74 14.68
CA ALA A 127 -7.55 3.93 14.35
C ALA A 127 -8.67 4.26 15.35
N ILE A 128 -8.95 3.42 16.35
CA ILE A 128 -10.02 3.64 17.35
C ILE A 128 -9.40 4.02 18.68
N ILE A 129 -9.80 5.18 19.21
CA ILE A 129 -9.38 5.69 20.51
C ILE A 129 -10.55 5.67 21.48
N GLY A 130 -10.28 5.34 22.75
CA GLY A 130 -11.21 5.49 23.86
C GLY A 130 -10.70 4.78 25.10
N SER A 131 -11.51 4.77 26.17
CA SER A 131 -11.20 4.04 27.40
C SER A 131 -12.38 3.20 27.87
N GLN A 132 -12.16 2.40 28.91
CA GLN A 132 -13.23 1.60 29.51
C GLN A 132 -14.32 2.53 30.03
N ASN A 133 -15.58 2.22 29.71
CA ASN A 133 -16.76 3.01 30.07
C ASN A 133 -16.76 4.45 29.54
N LEU A 134 -15.87 4.79 28.59
CA LEU A 134 -15.92 6.04 27.85
C LEU A 134 -16.22 5.77 26.38
N MET A 135 -16.83 6.76 25.74
CA MET A 135 -17.14 6.71 24.32
C MET A 135 -15.86 6.55 23.49
N HIS A 136 -15.95 5.73 22.45
CA HIS A 136 -14.89 5.53 21.48
C HIS A 136 -15.09 6.44 20.27
N THR A 137 -13.99 6.83 19.63
CA THR A 137 -13.99 7.64 18.40
C THR A 137 -12.97 7.07 17.42
N VAL A 138 -13.28 7.19 16.13
CA VAL A 138 -12.42 6.75 15.03
C VAL A 138 -11.61 7.95 14.53
N ILE A 139 -10.30 7.77 14.34
CA ILE A 139 -9.47 8.72 13.62
C ILE A 139 -9.63 8.45 12.13
N GLU A 140 -10.39 9.28 11.44
CA GLU A 140 -10.77 9.08 10.03
C GLU A 140 -9.55 8.90 9.12
N SER A 141 -8.50 9.71 9.32
CA SER A 141 -7.26 9.65 8.54
C SER A 141 -6.43 8.37 8.73
N GLU A 142 -6.76 7.54 9.72
CA GLU A 142 -6.05 6.28 9.99
C GLU A 142 -6.93 5.05 9.73
N CYS A 143 -8.24 5.23 9.54
CA CYS A 143 -9.18 4.14 9.29
C CYS A 143 -9.05 3.63 7.85
N THR A 144 -8.95 2.32 7.68
CA THR A 144 -8.86 1.68 6.35
C THR A 144 -10.19 1.11 5.84
N GLY A 145 -11.27 1.24 6.61
CA GLY A 145 -12.58 0.68 6.23
C GLY A 145 -12.63 -0.85 6.22
N CYS A 146 -11.84 -1.50 7.09
CA CYS A 146 -11.68 -2.97 7.07
C CYS A 146 -12.81 -3.79 7.69
N GLU A 147 -13.83 -3.14 8.26
CA GLU A 147 -15.02 -3.78 8.85
C GLU A 147 -14.76 -4.70 10.06
N LEU A 148 -13.50 -4.97 10.44
CA LEU A 148 -13.14 -5.86 11.56
C LEU A 148 -13.70 -5.40 12.91
N CYS A 149 -14.07 -4.13 13.04
CA CYS A 149 -14.64 -3.57 14.26
C CYS A 149 -16.16 -3.80 14.42
N LEU A 150 -16.88 -4.19 13.36
CA LEU A 150 -18.33 -4.42 13.38
C LEU A 150 -18.71 -5.68 14.19
N PRO A 151 -18.21 -6.89 13.85
CA PRO A 151 -18.57 -8.13 14.56
C PRO A 151 -18.36 -8.11 16.10
N PRO A 152 -17.29 -7.50 16.65
CA PRO A 152 -17.08 -7.49 18.10
C PRO A 152 -17.92 -6.45 18.85
N CYS A 153 -18.69 -5.60 18.18
CA CYS A 153 -19.51 -4.57 18.84
C CYS A 153 -20.81 -5.17 19.40
N PRO A 154 -21.02 -5.23 20.73
CA PRO A 154 -22.19 -5.90 21.33
C PRO A 154 -23.50 -5.10 21.19
N VAL A 155 -23.39 -3.82 20.84
CA VAL A 155 -24.51 -2.86 20.73
C VAL A 155 -24.68 -2.35 19.30
N ASP A 156 -23.90 -2.89 18.36
CA ASP A 156 -23.95 -2.58 16.93
C ASP A 156 -23.95 -1.07 16.61
N CYS A 157 -23.10 -0.31 17.30
CA CYS A 157 -23.04 1.15 17.21
C CYS A 157 -22.03 1.68 16.15
N ILE A 158 -21.60 0.86 15.20
CA ILE A 158 -20.55 1.23 14.24
C ILE A 158 -21.08 1.09 12.82
N ASP A 159 -21.07 2.19 12.08
CA ASP A 159 -21.45 2.25 10.67
C ASP A 159 -20.22 2.46 9.79
N LEU A 160 -20.26 1.99 8.55
CA LEU A 160 -19.32 2.41 7.52
C LEU A 160 -19.96 3.49 6.67
N ILE A 161 -19.25 4.61 6.53
CA ILE A 161 -19.64 5.71 5.68
C ILE A 161 -18.65 5.84 4.53
N GLU A 162 -19.18 6.19 3.37
CA GLU A 162 -18.37 6.54 2.22
C GLU A 162 -17.66 7.87 2.50
N THR A 163 -16.39 7.95 2.14
CA THR A 163 -15.65 9.21 2.14
C THR A 163 -15.29 9.59 0.73
N ASP A 164 -15.19 10.89 0.50
CA ASP A 164 -14.59 11.41 -0.72
C ASP A 164 -13.18 10.80 -0.84
N SER A 165 -13.00 10.02 -1.90
CA SER A 165 -11.74 9.34 -2.16
C SER A 165 -10.68 10.38 -2.52
N PRO A 166 -9.41 10.24 -2.11
CA PRO A 166 -8.31 11.04 -2.65
C PRO A 166 -8.13 10.85 -4.16
N CYS A 167 -8.88 9.94 -4.79
CA CYS A 167 -8.94 9.75 -6.23
C CYS A 167 -9.73 10.85 -6.96
N ASP A 168 -9.63 12.11 -6.52
CA ASP A 168 -10.00 13.26 -7.35
C ASP A 168 -8.80 13.61 -8.24
N LEU A 169 -8.43 12.66 -9.10
CA LEU A 169 -7.44 12.93 -10.14
C LEU A 169 -8.05 13.96 -11.09
N THR A 170 -7.39 15.10 -11.19
CA THR A 170 -7.84 16.16 -12.09
C THR A 170 -7.77 15.66 -13.52
N LEU A 171 -8.92 15.67 -14.19
CA LEU A 171 -9.04 15.27 -15.59
C LEU A 171 -8.29 16.24 -16.49
N ARG A 172 -7.89 15.75 -17.66
CA ARG A 172 -7.30 16.58 -18.71
C ARG A 172 -8.25 17.73 -19.08
N PRO A 173 -7.75 18.97 -19.22
CA PRO A 173 -8.58 20.07 -19.69
C PRO A 173 -9.08 19.78 -21.10
N GLU A 174 -10.35 20.09 -21.36
CA GLU A 174 -10.94 19.99 -22.69
C GLU A 174 -10.27 20.98 -23.64
N SER A 175 -10.03 20.54 -24.89
CA SER A 175 -9.53 21.38 -25.98
C SER A 175 -10.29 21.04 -27.26
N GLU A 176 -10.65 22.05 -28.05
CA GLU A 176 -11.37 21.87 -29.31
C GLU A 176 -10.47 21.23 -30.39
N GLU A 177 -9.18 21.55 -30.36
CA GLU A 177 -8.19 20.99 -31.26
C GLU A 177 -7.32 19.91 -30.60
N ALA A 178 -6.64 19.13 -31.44
CA ALA A 178 -5.65 18.14 -31.05
C ALA A 178 -4.23 18.63 -31.37
N CYS A 179 -3.23 18.04 -30.71
CA CYS A 179 -1.83 18.35 -31.00
C CYS A 179 -1.44 17.90 -32.42
N ILE A 180 -1.09 18.86 -33.29
CA ILE A 180 -0.63 18.63 -34.67
C ILE A 180 0.87 18.31 -34.80
N PHE A 181 1.54 18.15 -33.68
CA PHE A 181 2.95 17.80 -33.58
C PHE A 181 3.97 18.82 -34.16
N CYS A 182 3.69 20.13 -34.15
CA CYS A 182 4.55 21.17 -34.74
C CYS A 182 5.91 21.43 -34.04
N SER A 183 6.07 21.03 -32.78
CA SER A 183 7.28 21.21 -31.96
C SER A 183 7.62 22.65 -31.52
N ASP A 184 6.78 23.64 -31.80
CA ASP A 184 7.03 25.05 -31.40
C ASP A 184 7.16 25.23 -29.88
N CYS A 185 6.35 24.51 -29.10
CA CYS A 185 6.45 24.52 -27.64
C CYS A 185 7.78 23.96 -27.11
N VAL A 186 8.46 23.09 -27.85
CA VAL A 186 9.75 22.50 -27.47
C VAL A 186 10.87 23.52 -27.62
N THR A 187 10.90 24.22 -28.75
CA THR A 187 11.93 25.24 -29.03
C THR A 187 11.77 26.47 -28.13
N ALA A 188 10.54 26.82 -27.76
CA ALA A 188 10.26 27.95 -26.89
C ALA A 188 10.55 27.67 -25.40
N CYS A 189 10.59 26.41 -24.95
CA CYS A 189 10.63 26.10 -23.52
C CYS A 189 11.92 26.60 -22.83
N PRO A 190 11.85 27.49 -21.82
CA PRO A 190 13.04 28.04 -21.14
C PRO A 190 13.76 27.01 -20.25
N LYS A 191 13.10 25.90 -19.95
CA LYS A 191 13.62 24.78 -19.16
C LYS A 191 14.12 23.63 -20.04
N SER A 192 14.15 23.82 -21.37
CA SER A 192 14.57 22.80 -22.35
C SER A 192 13.79 21.49 -22.21
N LEU A 193 12.52 21.57 -21.83
CA LEU A 193 11.63 20.40 -21.74
C LEU A 193 11.05 20.06 -23.12
N THR A 194 10.32 18.94 -23.17
CA THR A 194 9.52 18.56 -24.35
C THR A 194 8.01 18.64 -24.02
N PRO A 195 7.39 19.85 -23.99
CA PRO A 195 5.98 20.02 -23.62
C PRO A 195 5.02 19.15 -24.44
N GLN A 196 5.32 18.95 -25.72
CA GLN A 196 4.57 18.07 -26.61
C GLN A 196 4.47 16.62 -26.10
N HIS A 197 5.59 16.02 -25.70
CA HIS A 197 5.58 14.66 -25.15
C HIS A 197 4.97 14.61 -23.75
N LEU A 198 5.21 15.63 -22.92
CA LEU A 198 4.56 15.75 -21.61
C LEU A 198 3.04 15.77 -21.76
N PHE A 199 2.50 16.51 -22.73
CA PHE A 199 1.07 16.61 -22.99
C PHE A 199 0.44 15.29 -23.44
N LEU A 200 1.16 14.51 -24.25
CA LEU A 200 0.71 13.16 -24.64
C LEU A 200 0.82 12.15 -23.50
N ALA A 201 1.65 12.42 -22.49
CA ALA A 201 1.83 11.59 -21.30
C ALA A 201 0.93 12.00 -20.12
N PHE A 202 -0.18 12.71 -20.35
CA PHE A 202 -1.05 13.25 -19.28
C PHE A 202 -1.50 12.16 -18.29
N ASP A 203 -2.01 11.04 -18.79
CA ASP A 203 -2.48 9.90 -17.98
C ASP A 203 -1.36 8.90 -17.64
N GLN A 204 -0.10 9.24 -17.93
CA GLN A 204 1.07 8.36 -17.76
C GLN A 204 2.02 8.99 -16.72
N PRO A 205 1.74 8.85 -15.42
CA PRO A 205 2.48 9.56 -14.36
C PRO A 205 3.98 9.22 -14.35
N GLU A 206 4.34 7.96 -14.54
CA GLU A 206 5.75 7.51 -14.62
C GLU A 206 6.48 8.18 -15.79
N ARG A 207 5.89 8.11 -16.99
CA ARG A 207 6.46 8.72 -18.20
C ARG A 207 6.57 10.24 -18.08
N SER A 208 5.58 10.90 -17.49
CA SER A 208 5.63 12.35 -17.28
C SER A 208 6.75 12.76 -16.32
N ALA A 209 7.05 11.93 -15.30
CA ALA A 209 8.18 12.15 -14.40
C ALA A 209 9.53 11.98 -15.12
N GLU A 210 9.68 10.95 -15.95
CA GLU A 210 10.89 10.72 -16.78
C GLU A 210 11.16 11.88 -17.75
N LEU A 211 10.09 12.47 -18.30
CA LEU A 211 10.15 13.64 -19.17
C LEU A 211 10.43 14.95 -18.40
N GLY A 212 10.58 14.91 -17.08
CA GLY A 212 10.95 16.05 -16.26
C GLY A 212 9.80 17.00 -15.94
N LEU A 213 8.55 16.52 -15.81
CA LEU A 213 7.39 17.36 -15.48
C LEU A 213 7.63 18.28 -14.25
N SER A 214 8.39 17.81 -13.26
CA SER A 214 8.76 18.57 -12.06
C SER A 214 9.53 19.86 -12.36
N GLU A 215 10.30 19.89 -13.44
CA GLU A 215 11.11 21.03 -13.86
C GLU A 215 10.29 22.13 -14.54
N CYS A 216 9.05 21.84 -14.96
CA CYS A 216 8.19 22.85 -15.57
C CYS A 216 7.96 23.99 -14.57
N ILE A 217 8.17 25.24 -14.99
CA ILE A 217 7.96 26.41 -14.11
C ILE A 217 6.62 27.11 -14.35
N GLU A 218 5.73 26.50 -15.14
CA GLU A 218 4.36 26.98 -15.37
C GLU A 218 4.29 28.41 -15.98
N CYS A 219 5.26 28.75 -16.84
CA CYS A 219 5.46 30.09 -17.42
C CYS A 219 4.53 30.49 -18.59
N THR A 220 3.57 29.63 -18.98
CA THR A 220 2.59 29.84 -20.07
C THR A 220 3.11 30.06 -21.50
N LEU A 221 4.42 30.09 -21.72
CA LEU A 221 5.00 30.31 -23.05
C LEU A 221 4.60 29.23 -24.09
N CYS A 222 4.41 27.98 -23.64
CA CYS A 222 3.97 26.90 -24.53
C CYS A 222 2.53 27.08 -25.02
N ASP A 223 1.64 27.72 -24.23
CA ASP A 223 0.26 28.00 -24.64
C ASP A 223 0.25 29.12 -25.70
N GLN A 224 1.06 30.15 -25.48
CA GLN A 224 1.14 31.32 -26.37
C GLN A 224 1.69 30.99 -27.76
N ILE A 225 2.57 29.99 -27.86
CA ILE A 225 3.17 29.59 -29.13
C ILE A 225 2.42 28.42 -29.80
N CYS A 226 1.41 27.84 -29.14
CA CYS A 226 0.72 26.67 -29.67
C CYS A 226 -0.25 27.09 -30.79
N PRO A 227 -0.05 26.62 -32.04
CA PRO A 227 -0.96 26.96 -33.14
C PRO A 227 -2.35 26.32 -32.98
N SER A 228 -2.45 25.25 -32.18
CA SER A 228 -3.70 24.56 -31.88
C SER A 228 -4.36 25.03 -30.58
N GLU A 229 -3.87 26.14 -30.02
CA GLU A 229 -4.44 26.79 -28.82
C GLU A 229 -4.65 25.81 -27.63
N LEU A 230 -3.77 24.81 -27.52
CA LEU A 230 -3.89 23.79 -26.50
C LEU A 230 -3.58 24.35 -25.10
N PRO A 231 -4.34 23.95 -24.07
CA PRO A 231 -4.12 24.38 -22.68
C PRO A 231 -2.95 23.61 -22.04
N LEU A 232 -1.73 23.73 -22.57
CA LEU A 232 -0.56 22.95 -22.15
C LEU A 232 -0.18 23.24 -20.69
N THR A 233 -0.13 24.52 -20.28
CA THR A 233 0.25 24.88 -18.90
C THR A 233 -0.75 24.37 -17.88
N GLU A 234 -2.04 24.51 -18.17
CA GLU A 234 -3.09 23.98 -17.31
C GLU A 234 -3.03 22.45 -17.24
N SER A 235 -2.74 21.79 -18.36
CA SER A 235 -2.49 20.34 -18.39
C SER A 235 -1.33 19.96 -17.47
N PHE A 236 -0.19 20.64 -17.55
CA PHE A 236 0.98 20.34 -16.71
C PHE A 236 0.73 20.63 -15.22
N LYS A 237 -0.03 21.69 -14.90
CA LYS A 237 -0.46 21.97 -13.53
C LYS A 237 -1.29 20.83 -12.95
N ARG A 238 -2.27 20.35 -13.71
CA ARG A 238 -3.12 19.20 -13.33
C ARG A 238 -2.30 17.93 -13.20
N MET A 239 -1.40 17.64 -14.14
CA MET A 239 -0.49 16.49 -14.04
C MET A 239 0.37 16.55 -12.77
N LYS A 240 0.92 17.72 -12.41
CA LYS A 240 1.67 17.88 -11.16
C LYS A 240 0.81 17.70 -9.91
N ALA A 241 -0.43 18.21 -9.93
CA ALA A 241 -1.38 17.98 -8.85
C ALA A 241 -1.66 16.48 -8.69
N ASN A 242 -1.93 15.79 -9.79
CA ASN A 242 -2.13 14.34 -9.84
C ASN A 242 -0.91 13.58 -9.31
N GLN A 243 0.32 13.95 -9.71
CA GLN A 243 1.54 13.34 -9.16
C GLN A 243 1.64 13.50 -7.63
N ARG A 244 1.26 14.66 -7.09
CA ARG A 244 1.24 14.88 -5.63
C ARG A 244 0.19 14.01 -4.94
N ILE A 245 -1.01 13.91 -5.50
CA ILE A 245 -2.09 13.06 -4.99
C ILE A 245 -1.64 11.59 -4.96
N ILE A 246 -1.07 11.09 -6.07
CA ILE A 246 -0.55 9.72 -6.17
C ILE A 246 0.57 9.48 -5.13
N ALA A 247 1.51 10.42 -5.01
CA ALA A 247 2.60 10.31 -4.04
C ALA A 247 2.09 10.30 -2.59
N GLN A 248 1.13 11.16 -2.26
CA GLN A 248 0.49 11.19 -0.94
C GLN A 248 -0.25 9.88 -0.65
N ALA A 249 -1.04 9.38 -1.60
CA ALA A 249 -1.74 8.10 -1.47
C ALA A 249 -0.76 6.96 -1.19
N ALA A 250 0.35 6.87 -1.95
CA ALA A 250 1.40 5.89 -1.72
C ALA A 250 2.03 5.99 -0.32
N GLN A 251 2.35 7.20 0.14
CA GLN A 251 2.90 7.43 1.49
C GLN A 251 1.91 7.02 2.59
N THR A 252 0.63 7.33 2.43
CA THR A 252 -0.41 6.95 3.41
C THR A 252 -0.60 5.44 3.48
N ALA A 253 -0.57 4.75 2.34
CA ALA A 253 -0.65 3.29 2.28
C ALA A 253 0.55 2.63 2.97
N GLU A 254 1.76 3.12 2.71
CA GLU A 254 2.98 2.64 3.36
C GLU A 254 2.93 2.88 4.87
N ALA A 255 2.53 4.08 5.31
CA ALA A 255 2.40 4.41 6.73
C ALA A 255 1.38 3.49 7.44
N THR A 256 0.28 3.17 6.76
CA THR A 256 -0.76 2.26 7.26
C THR A 256 -0.23 0.83 7.42
N GLU A 257 0.50 0.33 6.44
CA GLU A 257 1.17 -0.98 6.53
C GLU A 257 2.17 -1.01 7.69
N GLN A 258 2.98 0.04 7.85
CA GLN A 258 3.93 0.12 8.96
C GLN A 258 3.21 0.12 10.32
N ARG A 259 2.07 0.80 10.46
CA ARG A 259 1.27 0.78 11.70
C ARG A 259 0.82 -0.63 12.02
N PHE A 260 0.29 -1.35 11.04
CA PHE A 260 -0.11 -2.75 11.18
C PHE A 260 1.05 -3.62 11.71
N LEU A 261 2.21 -3.57 11.04
CA LEU A 261 3.39 -4.35 11.43
C LEU A 261 3.89 -4.02 12.84
N ARG A 262 3.87 -2.73 13.22
CA ARG A 262 4.25 -2.29 14.58
C ARG A 262 3.29 -2.85 15.63
N ARG A 263 1.99 -2.92 15.33
CA ARG A 263 1.00 -3.52 16.23
C ARG A 263 1.20 -5.02 16.37
N GLU A 264 1.39 -5.74 15.27
CA GLU A 264 1.70 -7.19 15.32
C GLU A 264 2.94 -7.48 16.16
N THR A 265 4.01 -6.71 15.95
CA THR A 265 5.25 -6.84 16.73
C THR A 265 5.00 -6.60 18.21
N ARG A 266 4.19 -5.59 18.58
CA ARG A 266 3.80 -5.35 19.99
C ARG A 266 3.02 -6.52 20.56
N ILE A 267 2.08 -7.10 19.82
CA ILE A 267 1.30 -8.26 20.28
C ILE A 267 2.20 -9.48 20.48
N GLN A 268 3.09 -9.77 19.52
CA GLN A 268 4.02 -10.90 19.59
C GLN A 268 5.01 -10.75 20.74
N THR A 269 5.60 -9.57 20.89
CA THR A 269 6.52 -9.27 22.01
C THR A 269 5.79 -9.34 23.35
N ALA A 270 4.56 -8.82 23.46
CA ALA A 270 3.77 -8.94 24.68
C ALA A 270 3.44 -10.40 25.03
N ALA A 271 3.09 -11.23 24.03
CA ALA A 271 2.85 -12.66 24.22
C ALA A 271 4.13 -13.40 24.66
N ALA A 272 5.29 -13.07 24.06
CA ALA A 272 6.57 -13.66 24.42
C ALA A 272 7.10 -13.19 25.80
N THR A 273 6.79 -11.95 26.18
CA THR A 273 7.28 -11.32 27.42
C THR A 273 6.26 -11.41 28.57
N LEU A 274 5.36 -12.40 28.53
CA LEU A 274 4.45 -12.70 29.63
C LEU A 274 5.26 -13.05 30.89
N LYS A 275 5.57 -12.03 31.70
CA LYS A 275 6.09 -12.23 33.06
C LYS A 275 4.98 -12.90 33.85
N VAL A 276 5.24 -14.13 34.30
CA VAL A 276 4.34 -14.83 35.22
C VAL A 276 4.13 -13.92 36.43
N ARG A 277 2.88 -13.53 36.67
CA ARG A 277 2.51 -12.76 37.86
C ARG A 277 2.99 -13.54 39.08
N PRO A 278 3.88 -12.99 39.93
CA PRO A 278 4.31 -13.70 41.13
C PRO A 278 3.09 -14.03 41.98
N LYS A 279 3.09 -15.21 42.61
CA LYS A 279 2.01 -15.59 43.53
C LYS A 279 1.94 -14.57 44.67
N PRO A 280 0.78 -14.38 45.34
CA PRO A 280 0.61 -13.34 46.35
C PRO A 280 1.70 -13.30 47.44
N LYS A 281 2.20 -14.47 47.85
CA LYS A 281 3.34 -14.59 48.80
C LYS A 281 4.65 -14.04 48.25
N ASP A 282 4.97 -14.37 47.00
CA ASP A 282 6.20 -13.94 46.31
C ASP A 282 6.13 -12.45 45.95
N ALA A 283 4.93 -11.94 45.64
CA ALA A 283 4.69 -10.52 45.39
C ALA A 283 4.94 -9.67 46.65
N LEU A 284 4.51 -10.16 47.83
CA LEU A 284 4.79 -9.51 49.12
C LEU A 284 6.30 -9.48 49.44
N ALA A 285 7.03 -10.57 49.16
CA ALA A 285 8.48 -10.63 49.31
C ALA A 285 9.22 -9.69 48.35
N LEU A 286 8.76 -9.61 47.09
CA LEU A 286 9.32 -8.70 46.08
C LEU A 286 9.08 -7.22 46.44
N ILE A 287 7.87 -6.89 46.91
CA ILE A 287 7.54 -5.53 47.40
C ILE A 287 8.40 -5.17 48.61
N ALA A 288 8.65 -6.11 49.53
CA ALA A 288 9.53 -5.91 50.67
C ALA A 288 11.00 -5.70 50.26
N GLN A 289 11.50 -6.45 49.28
CA GLN A 289 12.84 -6.26 48.69
C GLN A 289 12.99 -4.90 48.03
N ILE A 290 12.01 -4.46 47.23
CA ILE A 290 12.03 -3.16 46.56
C ILE A 290 11.97 -2.01 47.56
N LYS A 291 11.17 -2.13 48.63
CA LYS A 291 11.11 -1.12 49.70
C LYS A 291 12.40 -1.09 50.54
N GLY A 292 13.05 -2.23 50.76
CA GLY A 292 14.30 -2.33 51.52
C GLY A 292 15.55 -1.84 50.78
N GLY A 293 15.53 -1.75 49.45
CA GLY A 293 16.65 -1.26 48.63
C GLY A 293 16.70 0.26 48.42
N SER A 294 15.75 1.02 48.98
CA SER A 294 15.69 2.49 48.87
C SER A 294 16.35 3.20 50.06
N GLY A 295 17.37 2.58 50.65
CA GLY A 295 18.12 3.08 51.79
C GLY A 295 19.62 2.83 51.64
N SER A 296 20.23 3.45 50.62
CA SER A 296 21.67 3.70 50.55
C SER A 296 21.90 5.09 49.97
#